data_AF-A0A4V4KKL7-F1
#
_entry.id   AF-A0A4V4KKL7-F1
#
_cell.length_a   1.000
_cell.length_b   1.000
_cell.length_c   1.000
_cell.angle_alpha   90.00
_cell.angle_beta   90.00
_cell.angle_gamma   90.00
#
_symmetry.space_group_name_H-M   'P 1'
#
loop_
_entity.id
_entity.type
_entity.pdbx_description
1 polymer ?
#
loop_
_entity_poly.entity_id
_entity_poly.type
_entity_poly.pdbx_seq_one_letter_code
_entity_poly.pdbx_strand_id
1 'polypeptide(L)'
;MRNIQTALDSAAGFNTSDQLIAAVCLICGWEFQFGDENSAKAHMAGLRTMINLRGGFHDVNLQPIVRQLLTFVTYDQLWYAGMDPVFIPQELKSRYETAVGSLDLPEGFAKFVTPKQICLIAPSTLGLIAEINLIMKRTRHRTYALLDVQSRLAEYYFLDNVTSNFSPINSAVDDTIVVQAETHIKLALLCLISHLQGVECDNYWTLSEFLVPTVLINTVYAEIGVWSLFLICSTTPMPSPILLDGLEKLVSSLSITNWSLAEQTLRQYLYPSDSIDIASKILWNQMMPNQAILFEHNNLSRFHVATFRRGKEPLV
;
A
#
# COMPACT_ATOMS: atom_id res chain seq x y z
N MET A 1 -1.64 12.57 30.90
CA MET A 1 -1.93 14.02 30.89
C MET A 1 -1.25 14.81 32.02
N ARG A 2 -1.29 14.40 33.31
CA ARG A 2 -0.67 15.17 34.42
C ARG A 2 0.85 15.45 34.31
N ASN A 3 1.61 14.55 33.68
CA ASN A 3 3.07 14.67 33.56
C ASN A 3 3.54 15.62 32.45
N ILE A 4 2.69 15.93 31.47
CA ILE A 4 3.01 16.86 30.38
C ILE A 4 2.88 18.31 30.88
N GLN A 5 1.83 18.59 31.66
CA GLN A 5 1.62 19.91 32.24
C GLN A 5 2.76 20.29 33.20
N THR A 6 3.25 19.35 34.00
CA THR A 6 4.39 19.57 34.91
C THR A 6 5.70 19.80 34.15
N ALA A 7 5.89 19.16 32.99
CA ALA A 7 7.04 19.43 32.13
C ALA A 7 6.96 20.83 31.50
N LEU A 8 5.77 21.27 31.09
CA LEU A 8 5.51 22.62 30.56
C LEU A 8 5.70 23.70 31.64
N ASP A 9 5.22 23.47 32.86
CA ASP A 9 5.30 24.43 33.96
C ASP A 9 6.73 24.55 34.54
N SER A 10 7.57 23.51 34.39
CA SER A 10 8.97 23.52 34.83
C SER A 10 9.92 24.29 33.89
N ALA A 11 9.47 24.64 32.68
CA ALA A 11 10.26 25.29 31.63
C ALA A 11 10.16 26.82 31.68
N ALA A 12 10.31 27.43 32.86
CA ALA A 12 10.39 28.89 33.05
C ALA A 12 11.68 29.53 32.48
N GLY A 13 12.38 28.84 31.58
CA GLY A 13 13.44 29.36 30.74
C GLY A 13 13.33 28.71 29.36
N PHE A 14 13.53 29.49 28.31
CA PHE A 14 13.39 29.17 26.88
C PHE A 14 14.30 28.02 26.37
N ASN A 15 14.25 26.85 27.01
CA ASN A 15 14.89 25.63 26.54
C ASN A 15 13.79 24.70 26.02
N THR A 16 13.37 24.92 24.78
CA THR A 16 12.56 23.94 24.03
C THR A 16 13.41 22.69 23.86
N SER A 17 13.25 21.73 24.77
CA SER A 17 14.00 20.48 24.76
C SER A 17 13.55 19.61 23.59
N ASP A 18 14.45 18.73 23.14
CA ASP A 18 14.17 17.75 22.10
C ASP A 18 12.98 16.85 22.48
N GLN A 19 12.79 16.57 23.78
CA GLN A 19 11.61 15.83 24.26
C GLN A 19 10.31 16.61 24.13
N LEU A 20 10.34 17.93 24.37
CA LEU A 20 9.16 18.78 24.20
C LEU A 20 8.79 18.93 22.72
N ILE A 21 9.79 19.13 21.86
CA ILE A 21 9.61 19.18 20.40
C ILE A 21 9.04 17.84 19.92
N ALA A 22 9.61 16.72 20.34
CA ALA A 22 9.10 15.40 20.00
C ALA A 22 7.66 15.22 20.50
N ALA A 23 7.36 15.55 21.76
CA ALA A 23 6.00 15.45 22.30
C ALA A 23 4.98 16.27 21.49
N VAL A 24 5.34 17.49 21.07
CA VAL A 24 4.45 18.30 20.23
C VAL A 24 4.33 17.74 18.82
N CYS A 25 5.38 17.15 18.24
CA CYS A 25 5.27 16.42 16.98
C CYS A 25 4.26 15.27 17.09
N LEU A 26 4.34 14.48 18.16
CA LEU A 26 3.40 13.37 18.41
C LEU A 26 1.95 13.87 18.55
N ILE A 27 1.74 14.98 19.25
CA ILE A 27 0.41 15.59 19.43
C ILE A 27 -0.12 16.14 18.10
N CYS A 28 0.69 16.86 17.34
CA CYS A 28 0.32 17.32 15.99
C CYS A 28 -0.10 16.13 15.12
N GLY A 29 0.67 15.06 15.15
CA GLY A 29 0.35 13.88 14.36
C GLY A 29 -0.97 13.22 14.76
N TRP A 30 -1.26 13.18 16.06
CA TRP A 30 -2.52 12.65 16.56
C TRP A 30 -3.71 13.52 16.13
N GLU A 31 -3.56 14.85 16.22
CA GLU A 31 -4.60 15.81 15.81
C GLU A 31 -4.90 15.75 14.31
N PHE A 32 -3.88 15.52 13.46
CA PHE A 32 -4.08 15.36 12.01
C PHE A 32 -4.88 14.11 11.65
N GLN A 33 -4.79 13.06 12.46
CA GLN A 33 -5.45 11.78 12.17
C GLN A 33 -6.82 11.64 12.86
N PHE A 34 -6.97 12.15 14.07
CA PHE A 34 -8.15 11.89 14.92
C PHE A 34 -8.77 13.14 15.55
N GLY A 35 -8.11 14.30 15.42
CA GLY A 35 -8.46 15.53 16.13
C GLY A 35 -9.13 16.59 15.26
N ASP A 36 -9.07 17.84 15.74
CA ASP A 36 -9.65 19.00 15.06
C ASP A 36 -8.58 19.76 14.26
N GLU A 37 -8.92 20.17 13.04
CA GLU A 37 -8.02 20.88 12.13
C GLU A 37 -7.47 22.18 12.74
N ASN A 38 -8.26 22.90 13.56
CA ASN A 38 -7.77 24.13 14.19
C ASN A 38 -6.77 23.83 15.32
N SER A 39 -7.00 22.75 16.07
CA SER A 39 -6.06 22.26 17.09
C SER A 39 -4.74 21.83 16.45
N ALA A 40 -4.80 21.08 15.35
CA ALA A 40 -3.62 20.65 14.59
C ALA A 40 -2.80 21.85 14.08
N LYS A 41 -3.47 22.87 13.51
CA LYS A 41 -2.82 24.12 13.06
C LYS A 41 -2.19 24.90 14.22
N ALA A 42 -2.84 24.95 15.37
CA ALA A 42 -2.31 25.63 16.56
C ALA A 42 -1.04 24.93 17.09
N HIS A 43 -1.07 23.59 17.20
CA HIS A 43 0.10 22.81 17.60
C HIS A 43 1.25 22.92 16.58
N MET A 44 0.93 22.96 15.28
CA MET A 44 1.93 23.19 14.23
C MET A 44 2.56 24.58 14.26
N ALA A 45 1.78 25.62 14.57
CA ALA A 45 2.31 26.97 14.77
C ALA A 45 3.23 27.04 16.01
N GLY A 46 2.86 26.34 17.09
CA GLY A 46 3.71 26.15 18.26
C GLY A 46 5.02 25.43 17.91
N LEU A 47 4.93 24.32 17.16
CA LEU A 47 6.06 23.52 16.72
C LEU A 47 7.04 24.33 15.87
N ARG A 48 6.52 25.10 14.90
CA ARG A 48 7.32 26.03 14.08
C ARG A 48 8.06 27.06 14.94
N THR A 49 7.40 27.61 15.94
CA THR A 49 8.01 28.56 16.88
C THR A 49 9.16 27.91 17.66
N MET A 50 8.96 26.69 18.18
CA MET A 50 10.00 25.97 18.94
C MET A 50 11.23 25.64 18.09
N ILE A 51 11.04 25.23 16.84
CA ILE A 51 12.15 24.93 15.91
C ILE A 51 12.92 26.21 15.56
N ASN A 52 12.21 27.31 15.31
CA ASN A 52 12.84 28.60 15.01
C ASN A 52 13.68 29.11 16.19
N LEU A 53 13.20 28.93 17.42
CA LEU A 53 13.95 29.29 18.64
C LEU A 53 15.23 28.46 18.81
N ARG A 54 15.29 27.26 18.22
CA ARG A 54 16.49 26.40 18.18
C ARG A 54 17.41 26.68 16.99
N GLY A 55 17.15 27.71 16.17
CA GLY A 55 17.99 28.02 15.01
C GLY A 55 17.60 27.29 13.73
N GLY A 56 16.45 26.61 13.71
CA GLY A 56 15.84 26.04 12.51
C GLY A 56 16.03 24.53 12.36
N PHE A 57 15.46 23.99 11.27
CA PHE A 57 15.37 22.55 11.01
C PHE A 57 16.72 21.85 10.80
N HIS A 58 17.72 22.61 10.33
CA HIS A 58 19.08 22.12 10.09
C HIS A 58 20.02 22.39 11.26
N ASP A 59 19.50 22.80 12.43
CA ASP A 59 20.32 22.93 13.62
C ASP A 59 20.99 21.58 13.95
N VAL A 60 22.32 21.62 14.06
CA VAL A 60 23.17 20.46 14.34
C VAL A 60 22.83 19.84 15.70
N ASN A 61 22.24 20.64 16.60
CA ASN A 61 21.92 20.22 17.97
C ASN A 61 20.59 19.46 18.10
N LEU A 62 19.77 19.34 17.06
CA LEU A 62 18.60 18.47 17.09
C LEU A 62 19.01 17.02 16.92
N GLN A 63 18.59 16.14 17.82
CA GLN A 63 18.85 14.70 17.68
C GLN A 63 18.29 14.16 16.35
N PRO A 64 18.98 13.24 15.67
CA PRO A 64 18.55 12.69 14.38
C PRO A 64 17.13 12.11 14.39
N ILE A 65 16.74 11.43 15.48
CA ILE A 65 15.39 10.87 15.64
C ILE A 65 14.31 11.95 15.72
N VAL A 66 14.62 13.09 16.36
CA VAL A 66 13.70 14.22 16.46
C VAL A 66 13.59 14.94 15.11
N ARG A 67 14.69 15.02 14.35
CA ARG A 67 14.67 15.52 12.97
C ARG A 67 13.79 14.64 12.07
N GLN A 68 13.91 13.32 12.15
CA GLN A 68 13.05 12.40 11.39
C GLN A 68 11.57 12.57 11.76
N LEU A 69 11.26 12.63 13.06
CA LEU A 69 9.89 12.85 13.53
C LEU A 69 9.35 14.22 13.08
N LEU A 70 10.19 15.26 13.11
CA LEU A 70 9.85 16.57 12.59
C LEU A 70 9.58 16.54 11.09
N THR A 71 10.44 15.89 10.28
CA THR A 71 10.18 15.70 8.85
C THR A 71 8.82 15.03 8.68
N PHE A 72 8.60 13.89 9.34
CA PHE A 72 7.37 13.13 9.22
C PHE A 72 6.14 13.99 9.53
N VAL A 73 6.08 14.62 10.70
CA VAL A 73 4.87 15.36 11.11
C VAL A 73 4.65 16.63 10.28
N THR A 74 5.73 17.31 9.88
CA THR A 74 5.65 18.61 9.20
C THR A 74 5.66 18.52 7.67
N TYR A 75 5.86 17.32 7.14
CA TYR A 75 5.89 17.04 5.71
C TYR A 75 5.00 15.82 5.37
N ASP A 76 5.37 14.61 5.79
CA ASP A 76 4.67 13.38 5.36
C ASP A 76 3.24 13.30 5.93
N GLN A 77 3.03 13.72 7.17
CA GLN A 77 1.75 13.62 7.85
C GLN A 77 0.75 14.69 7.42
N LEU A 78 1.24 15.90 7.16
CA LEU A 78 0.44 16.94 6.50
C LEU A 78 0.05 16.50 5.09
N TRP A 79 0.96 15.80 4.41
CA TRP A 79 0.67 15.19 3.12
C TRP A 79 -0.39 14.08 3.24
N TYR A 80 -0.31 13.19 4.23
CA TYR A 80 -1.36 12.22 4.56
C TYR A 80 -2.67 12.87 5.02
N ALA A 81 -2.66 14.13 5.48
CA ALA A 81 -3.86 14.89 5.86
C ALA A 81 -4.37 15.84 4.74
N GLY A 82 -3.69 15.85 3.59
CA GLY A 82 -3.83 16.79 2.47
C GLY A 82 -3.86 18.25 2.83
N MET A 83 -2.97 18.61 3.75
CA MET A 83 -2.62 19.97 4.07
C MET A 83 -1.26 20.30 3.49
N ASP A 84 -1.02 21.58 3.23
CA ASP A 84 0.30 22.02 2.76
C ASP A 84 1.38 21.69 3.80
N PRO A 85 2.52 21.13 3.37
CA PRO A 85 3.64 20.86 4.27
C PRO A 85 4.12 22.18 4.88
N VAL A 86 4.30 22.17 6.20
CA VAL A 86 4.76 23.35 6.96
C VAL A 86 6.27 23.54 6.80
N PHE A 87 7.01 22.45 6.58
CA PHE A 87 8.41 22.46 6.19
C PHE A 87 8.64 21.50 5.03
N ILE A 88 9.33 21.98 3.99
CA ILE A 88 9.72 21.16 2.84
C ILE A 88 11.25 20.99 2.89
N PRO A 89 11.76 19.77 3.10
CA PRO A 89 13.18 19.48 2.95
C PRO A 89 13.66 19.94 1.58
N GLN A 90 14.80 20.63 1.49
CA GLN A 90 15.28 21.19 0.22
C GLN A 90 15.43 20.14 -0.89
N GLU A 91 15.72 18.89 -0.51
CA GLU A 91 15.86 17.73 -1.39
C GLU A 91 14.53 17.27 -2.02
N LEU A 92 13.39 17.61 -1.41
CA LEU A 92 12.06 17.17 -1.84
C LEU A 92 11.28 18.21 -2.64
N LYS A 93 11.78 19.46 -2.72
CA LYS A 93 11.15 20.56 -3.48
C LYS A 93 10.93 20.26 -4.96
N SER A 94 11.75 19.41 -5.59
CA SER A 94 11.64 19.12 -7.03
C SER A 94 10.65 17.99 -7.36
N ARG A 95 10.17 17.23 -6.37
CA ARG A 95 9.25 16.08 -6.59
C ARG A 95 7.77 16.46 -6.49
N TYR A 96 7.47 17.70 -6.12
CA TYR A 96 6.13 18.19 -5.75
C TYR A 96 5.29 18.76 -6.90
N GLU A 97 5.79 18.81 -8.14
CA GLU A 97 5.04 19.46 -9.23
C GLU A 97 3.93 18.61 -9.86
N THR A 98 3.82 17.32 -9.50
CA THR A 98 2.66 16.49 -9.88
C THR A 98 1.81 16.19 -8.66
N ALA A 99 0.78 17.00 -8.42
CA ALA A 99 -0.22 16.76 -7.40
C ALA A 99 -0.90 15.40 -7.64
N VAL A 100 -1.11 14.59 -6.60
CA VAL A 100 -1.81 13.29 -6.73
C VAL A 100 -3.20 13.46 -7.37
N GLY A 101 -3.84 14.61 -7.17
CA GLY A 101 -5.10 14.96 -7.82
C GLY A 101 -5.05 15.14 -9.34
N SER A 102 -3.86 15.18 -9.96
CA SER A 102 -3.69 15.20 -11.42
C SER A 102 -3.38 13.84 -12.04
N LEU A 103 -3.32 12.76 -11.24
CA LEU A 103 -3.03 11.41 -11.73
C LEU A 103 -4.25 10.80 -12.44
N ASP A 104 -4.03 10.19 -13.60
CA ASP A 104 -5.06 9.40 -14.33
C ASP A 104 -5.19 8.00 -13.71
N LEU A 105 -5.86 7.92 -12.56
CA LEU A 105 -6.08 6.68 -11.80
C LEU A 105 -7.32 5.91 -12.27
N PRO A 106 -7.29 4.56 -12.24
CA PRO A 106 -8.50 3.74 -12.33
C PRO A 106 -9.48 4.07 -11.20
N GLU A 107 -10.79 3.92 -11.45
CA GLU A 107 -11.86 4.28 -10.52
C GLU A 107 -11.68 3.64 -9.13
N GLY A 108 -11.31 2.37 -9.08
CA GLY A 108 -11.06 1.62 -7.85
C GLY A 108 -9.94 2.24 -7.01
N PHE A 109 -8.85 2.70 -7.64
CA PHE A 109 -7.74 3.37 -6.94
C PHE A 109 -8.04 4.84 -6.62
N ALA A 110 -8.83 5.52 -7.46
CA ALA A 110 -9.23 6.91 -7.23
C ALA A 110 -10.05 7.06 -5.94
N LYS A 111 -10.83 6.04 -5.53
CA LYS A 111 -11.56 6.01 -4.25
C LYS A 111 -10.66 6.16 -3.02
N PHE A 112 -9.38 5.74 -3.12
CA PHE A 112 -8.40 5.84 -2.04
C PHE A 112 -7.72 7.20 -1.98
N VAL A 113 -8.03 8.10 -2.93
CA VAL A 113 -7.61 9.49 -2.95
C VAL A 113 -8.79 10.34 -2.51
N THR A 114 -8.82 10.73 -1.24
CA THR A 114 -9.89 11.60 -0.74
C THR A 114 -9.75 13.04 -1.27
N PRO A 115 -10.82 13.83 -1.33
CA PRO A 115 -10.76 15.25 -1.72
C PRO A 115 -9.82 16.11 -0.86
N LYS A 116 -9.48 15.62 0.34
CA LYS A 116 -8.51 16.20 1.27
C LYS A 116 -7.14 15.51 1.17
N GLN A 117 -6.77 14.96 0.00
CA GLN A 117 -5.50 14.26 -0.32
C GLN A 117 -5.00 13.19 0.68
N ILE A 118 -5.85 12.74 1.62
CA ILE A 118 -5.58 11.57 2.44
C ILE A 118 -5.57 10.36 1.50
N CYS A 119 -4.38 9.81 1.29
CA CYS A 119 -4.15 8.67 0.44
C CYS A 119 -3.95 7.44 1.34
N LEU A 120 -4.87 6.49 1.25
CA LEU A 120 -4.77 5.21 1.94
C LEU A 120 -3.73 4.27 1.30
N ILE A 121 -3.23 4.64 0.13
CA ILE A 121 -2.17 3.96 -0.62
C ILE A 121 -1.05 4.97 -0.83
N ALA A 122 0.19 4.52 -0.79
CA ALA A 122 1.36 5.34 -1.01
C ALA A 122 1.29 6.06 -2.37
N PRO A 123 1.60 7.36 -2.42
CA PRO A 123 1.53 8.14 -3.65
C PRO A 123 2.51 7.65 -4.71
N SER A 124 3.66 7.11 -4.31
CA SER A 124 4.59 6.44 -5.22
C SER A 124 3.94 5.24 -5.89
N THR A 125 3.20 4.43 -5.14
CA THR A 125 2.43 3.29 -5.67
C THR A 125 1.32 3.78 -6.60
N LEU A 126 0.58 4.83 -6.21
CA LEU A 126 -0.44 5.45 -7.06
C LEU A 126 0.14 6.04 -8.36
N GLY A 127 1.33 6.65 -8.29
CA GLY A 127 2.04 7.17 -9.46
C GLY A 127 2.40 6.05 -10.45
N LEU A 128 2.92 4.92 -9.94
CA LEU A 128 3.20 3.73 -10.76
C LEU A 128 1.90 3.16 -11.36
N ILE A 129 0.81 3.09 -10.58
CA ILE A 129 -0.51 2.65 -11.07
C ILE A 129 -1.01 3.56 -12.21
N ALA A 130 -0.92 4.88 -12.03
CA ALA A 130 -1.34 5.85 -13.05
C ALA A 130 -0.50 5.69 -14.33
N GLU A 131 0.81 5.46 -14.20
CA GLU A 131 1.69 5.23 -15.33
C GLU A 131 1.35 3.93 -16.07
N ILE A 132 1.12 2.82 -15.34
CA ILE A 132 0.66 1.55 -15.92
C ILE A 132 -0.68 1.74 -16.64
N ASN A 133 -1.63 2.46 -16.04
CA ASN A 133 -2.91 2.77 -16.65
C ASN A 133 -2.74 3.49 -17.99
N LEU A 134 -1.89 4.52 -18.01
CA LEU A 134 -1.59 5.30 -19.22
C LEU A 134 -0.91 4.45 -20.30
N ILE A 135 0.03 3.58 -19.93
CA ILE A 135 0.71 2.65 -20.83
C ILE A 135 -0.28 1.61 -21.37
N MET A 136 -1.21 1.10 -20.56
CA MET A 136 -2.24 0.17 -21.01
C MET A 136 -3.18 0.84 -22.02
N LYS A 137 -3.53 2.11 -21.84
CA LYS A 137 -4.33 2.89 -22.80
C LYS A 137 -3.59 3.20 -24.11
N ARG A 138 -2.24 3.22 -24.12
CA ARG A 138 -1.42 3.58 -25.29
C ARG A 138 -0.64 2.39 -25.84
N THR A 139 -0.94 1.96 -27.05
CA THR A 139 -0.36 0.73 -27.65
C THR A 139 1.10 0.85 -28.11
N ARG A 140 1.64 2.06 -28.31
CA ARG A 140 3.01 2.25 -28.83
C ARG A 140 4.07 2.02 -27.75
N HIS A 141 5.08 1.20 -28.07
CA HIS A 141 6.23 0.88 -27.19
C HIS A 141 5.86 0.33 -25.80
N ARG A 142 4.68 -0.30 -25.67
CA ARG A 142 4.16 -0.85 -24.42
C ARG A 142 5.17 -1.75 -23.72
N THR A 143 5.85 -2.63 -24.44
CA THR A 143 6.81 -3.58 -23.87
C THR A 143 7.95 -2.90 -23.12
N TYR A 144 8.61 -1.90 -23.73
CA TYR A 144 9.74 -1.20 -23.11
C TYR A 144 9.31 -0.32 -21.93
N ALA A 145 8.18 0.38 -22.07
CA ALA A 145 7.64 1.21 -20.99
C ALA A 145 7.26 0.35 -19.77
N LEU A 146 6.65 -0.82 -19.99
CA LEU A 146 6.33 -1.74 -18.89
C LEU A 146 7.58 -2.34 -18.24
N LEU A 147 8.65 -2.62 -18.99
CA LEU A 147 9.92 -3.12 -18.43
C LEU A 147 10.56 -2.11 -17.48
N ASP A 148 10.55 -0.82 -17.84
CA ASP A 148 11.08 0.25 -16.98
C ASP A 148 10.27 0.38 -15.68
N VAL A 149 8.94 0.38 -15.79
CA VAL A 149 8.03 0.39 -14.64
C VAL A 149 8.25 -0.84 -13.75
N GLN A 150 8.40 -2.03 -14.34
CA GLN A 150 8.64 -3.28 -13.61
C GLN A 150 9.93 -3.23 -12.80
N SER A 151 11.00 -2.66 -13.36
CA SER A 151 12.30 -2.52 -12.71
C SER A 151 12.19 -1.61 -11.48
N ARG A 152 11.56 -0.43 -11.64
CA ARG A 152 11.30 0.50 -10.54
C ARG A 152 10.39 -0.10 -9.46
N LEU A 153 9.35 -0.85 -9.86
CA LEU A 153 8.44 -1.52 -8.95
C LEU A 153 9.13 -2.63 -8.15
N ALA A 154 10.03 -3.39 -8.78
CA ALA A 154 10.81 -4.43 -8.12
C ALA A 154 11.74 -3.84 -7.04
N GLU A 155 12.46 -2.76 -7.39
CA GLU A 155 13.37 -2.03 -6.48
C GLU A 155 12.65 -1.27 -5.37
N TYR A 156 11.38 -0.87 -5.59
CA TYR A 156 10.60 -0.13 -4.61
C TYR A 156 10.28 -0.99 -3.37
N TYR A 157 10.94 -0.73 -2.24
CA TYR A 157 10.66 -1.41 -0.98
C TYR A 157 9.80 -0.52 -0.06
N PHE A 158 8.48 -0.79 -0.03
CA PHE A 158 7.54 -0.04 0.79
C PHE A 158 7.91 -0.10 2.28
N LEU A 159 8.38 -1.26 2.75
CA LEU A 159 8.77 -1.44 4.15
C LEU A 159 9.95 -0.53 4.54
N ASP A 160 10.88 -0.25 3.64
CA ASP A 160 11.99 0.69 3.93
C ASP A 160 11.44 2.11 4.07
N ASN A 161 10.44 2.48 3.28
CA ASN A 161 9.74 3.77 3.42
C ASN A 161 8.85 3.85 4.67
N VAL A 162 8.31 2.73 5.18
CA VAL A 162 7.52 2.73 6.43
C VAL A 162 8.40 2.64 7.67
N THR A 163 9.44 1.80 7.66
CA THR A 163 10.33 1.60 8.81
C THR A 163 11.30 2.77 9.02
N SER A 164 11.65 3.50 7.95
CA SER A 164 12.34 4.79 8.07
C SER A 164 11.42 5.93 8.54
N ASN A 165 10.10 5.74 8.42
CA ASN A 165 9.06 6.68 8.84
C ASN A 165 8.31 6.15 10.07
N PHE A 166 9.01 6.04 11.20
CA PHE A 166 8.42 5.64 12.47
C PHE A 166 7.23 6.55 12.83
N SER A 167 5.99 6.04 12.70
CA SER A 167 4.77 6.66 13.20
C SER A 167 4.40 6.03 14.55
N PRO A 168 4.64 6.71 15.68
CA PRO A 168 4.28 6.21 17.02
C PRO A 168 2.77 6.16 17.29
N ILE A 169 1.94 6.46 16.29
CA ILE A 169 0.48 6.62 16.40
C ILE A 169 -0.25 5.50 15.65
N ASN A 170 0.38 4.88 14.65
CA ASN A 170 -0.17 3.67 14.07
C ASN A 170 0.01 2.54 15.08
N SER A 171 -1.06 1.78 15.34
CA SER A 171 -0.87 0.51 16.03
C SER A 171 -0.05 -0.39 15.11
N ALA A 172 0.80 -1.27 15.66
CA ALA A 172 1.53 -2.24 14.84
C ALA A 172 0.61 -3.05 13.91
N VAL A 173 -0.69 -3.13 14.22
CA VAL A 173 -1.74 -3.75 13.42
C VAL A 173 -2.11 -2.91 12.19
N ASP A 174 -2.27 -1.59 12.33
CA ASP A 174 -2.60 -0.69 11.21
C ASP A 174 -1.44 -0.62 10.21
N ASP A 175 -0.20 -0.55 10.69
CA ASP A 175 0.99 -0.64 9.84
C ASP A 175 1.05 -1.98 9.09
N THR A 176 0.68 -3.07 9.75
CA THR A 176 0.64 -4.39 9.12
C THR A 176 -0.41 -4.44 8.02
N ILE A 177 -1.60 -3.86 8.21
CA ILE A 177 -2.66 -3.83 7.19
C ILE A 177 -2.20 -3.05 5.96
N VAL A 178 -1.61 -1.87 6.15
CA VAL A 178 -1.12 -1.03 5.04
C VAL A 178 0.03 -1.71 4.30
N VAL A 179 1.01 -2.26 5.03
CA VAL A 179 2.12 -3.02 4.44
C VAL A 179 1.61 -4.22 3.66
N GLN A 180 0.61 -4.94 4.18
CA GLN A 180 -0.01 -6.04 3.46
C GLN A 180 -0.71 -5.53 2.19
N ALA A 181 -1.50 -4.47 2.26
CA ALA A 181 -2.18 -3.92 1.08
C ALA A 181 -1.17 -3.50 -0.02
N GLU A 182 -0.11 -2.79 0.35
CA GLU A 182 0.97 -2.38 -0.57
C GLU A 182 1.71 -3.57 -1.18
N THR A 183 2.00 -4.59 -0.38
CA THR A 183 2.69 -5.80 -0.87
C THR A 183 1.80 -6.58 -1.84
N HIS A 184 0.49 -6.66 -1.56
CA HIS A 184 -0.50 -7.26 -2.46
C HIS A 184 -0.58 -6.49 -3.79
N ILE A 185 -0.66 -5.15 -3.73
CA ILE A 185 -0.66 -4.30 -4.94
C ILE A 185 0.62 -4.50 -5.74
N LYS A 186 1.79 -4.42 -5.09
CA LYS A 186 3.09 -4.57 -5.73
C LYS A 186 3.20 -5.90 -6.46
N LEU A 187 2.88 -7.01 -5.79
CA LEU A 187 2.97 -8.33 -6.43
C LEU A 187 1.97 -8.46 -7.58
N ALA A 188 0.72 -8.00 -7.41
CA ALA A 188 -0.28 -8.04 -8.46
C ALA A 188 0.14 -7.24 -9.71
N LEU A 189 0.74 -6.06 -9.54
CA LEU A 189 1.27 -5.27 -10.63
C LEU A 189 2.46 -5.95 -11.32
N LEU A 190 3.37 -6.57 -10.56
CA LEU A 190 4.48 -7.35 -11.13
C LEU A 190 3.96 -8.54 -11.95
N CYS A 191 2.99 -9.29 -11.42
CA CYS A 191 2.29 -10.38 -12.11
C CYS A 191 1.61 -9.90 -13.39
N LEU A 192 0.89 -8.78 -13.32
CA LEU A 192 0.23 -8.16 -14.46
C LEU A 192 1.23 -7.79 -15.55
N ILE A 193 2.33 -7.12 -15.19
CA ILE A 193 3.35 -6.70 -16.16
C ILE A 193 4.03 -7.91 -16.80
N SER A 194 4.45 -8.91 -16.00
CA SER A 194 5.02 -10.17 -16.49
C SER A 194 4.08 -10.85 -17.50
N HIS A 195 2.79 -10.96 -17.15
CA HIS A 195 1.76 -11.53 -18.03
C HIS A 195 1.62 -10.74 -19.34
N LEU A 196 1.56 -9.40 -19.27
CA LEU A 196 1.46 -8.54 -20.46
C LEU A 196 2.69 -8.62 -21.37
N GLN A 197 3.85 -9.01 -20.82
CA GLN A 197 5.09 -9.22 -21.56
C GLN A 197 5.26 -10.66 -22.07
N GLY A 198 4.40 -11.60 -21.63
CA GLY A 198 4.54 -13.02 -21.93
C GLY A 198 5.73 -13.68 -21.24
N VAL A 199 6.14 -13.15 -20.08
CA VAL A 199 7.25 -13.67 -19.27
C VAL A 199 6.69 -14.30 -17.99
N GLU A 200 7.29 -15.39 -17.54
CA GLU A 200 6.91 -16.04 -16.28
C GLU A 200 7.17 -15.11 -15.08
N CYS A 201 6.30 -15.19 -14.06
CA CYS A 201 6.37 -14.34 -12.87
C CYS A 201 7.33 -14.88 -11.79
N ASP A 202 8.06 -15.96 -12.07
CA ASP A 202 8.84 -16.73 -11.10
C ASP A 202 9.82 -15.89 -10.27
N ASN A 203 10.38 -14.83 -10.86
CA ASN A 203 11.33 -13.93 -10.21
C ASN A 203 10.75 -13.15 -9.03
N TYR A 204 9.42 -12.99 -8.96
CA TYR A 204 8.75 -12.19 -7.93
C TYR A 204 7.92 -13.05 -6.97
N TRP A 205 7.85 -14.37 -7.22
CA TRP A 205 7.03 -15.29 -6.45
C TRP A 205 7.42 -15.37 -4.98
N THR A 206 8.68 -15.13 -4.63
CA THR A 206 9.14 -15.08 -3.23
C THR A 206 8.37 -14.05 -2.40
N LEU A 207 7.84 -12.99 -3.01
CA LEU A 207 6.98 -12.01 -2.32
C LEU A 207 5.66 -12.63 -1.84
N SER A 208 5.17 -13.67 -2.50
CA SER A 208 3.93 -14.36 -2.14
C SER A 208 4.00 -15.04 -0.76
N GLU A 209 5.20 -15.42 -0.31
CA GLU A 209 5.42 -16.06 1.00
C GLU A 209 5.14 -15.10 2.16
N PHE A 210 5.18 -13.78 1.90
CA PHE A 210 4.94 -12.74 2.89
C PHE A 210 3.50 -12.22 2.88
N LEU A 211 2.67 -12.69 1.95
CA LEU A 211 1.28 -12.27 1.85
C LEU A 211 0.42 -13.00 2.88
N VAL A 212 -0.34 -12.21 3.64
CA VAL A 212 -1.34 -12.70 4.59
C VAL A 212 -2.69 -12.07 4.24
N PRO A 213 -3.42 -12.63 3.26
CA PRO A 213 -4.69 -12.07 2.77
C PRO A 213 -5.73 -11.82 3.86
N THR A 214 -5.74 -12.65 4.91
CA THR A 214 -6.73 -12.59 5.98
C THR A 214 -6.67 -11.28 6.77
N VAL A 215 -5.53 -10.59 6.76
CA VAL A 215 -5.35 -9.27 7.40
C VAL A 215 -6.18 -8.19 6.71
N LEU A 216 -6.51 -8.35 5.42
CA LEU A 216 -7.28 -7.36 4.65
C LEU A 216 -8.80 -7.53 4.82
N ILE A 217 -9.25 -8.62 5.44
CA ILE A 217 -10.69 -8.91 5.63
C ILE A 217 -11.32 -7.84 6.53
N ASN A 218 -12.50 -7.35 6.15
CA ASN A 218 -13.23 -6.30 6.86
C ASN A 218 -12.46 -4.96 6.99
N THR A 219 -11.46 -4.73 6.13
CA THR A 219 -10.75 -3.46 6.03
C THR A 219 -11.17 -2.71 4.77
N VAL A 220 -10.80 -1.43 4.70
CA VAL A 220 -10.97 -0.61 3.47
C VAL A 220 -10.20 -1.16 2.27
N TYR A 221 -9.23 -2.06 2.48
CA TYR A 221 -8.41 -2.66 1.44
C TYR A 221 -8.94 -4.00 0.93
N ALA A 222 -10.09 -4.48 1.42
CA ALA A 222 -10.62 -5.79 1.04
C ALA A 222 -10.83 -5.95 -0.47
N GLU A 223 -11.36 -4.92 -1.16
CA GLU A 223 -11.54 -4.94 -2.62
C GLU A 223 -10.20 -5.04 -3.37
N ILE A 224 -9.17 -4.34 -2.90
CA ILE A 224 -7.80 -4.45 -3.43
C ILE A 224 -7.24 -5.84 -3.19
N GLY A 225 -7.51 -6.43 -2.02
CA GLY A 225 -7.15 -7.81 -1.72
C GLY A 225 -7.75 -8.80 -2.72
N VAL A 226 -9.04 -8.65 -3.05
CA VAL A 226 -9.69 -9.46 -4.09
C VAL A 226 -9.03 -9.24 -5.45
N TRP A 227 -8.90 -7.98 -5.88
CA TRP A 227 -8.30 -7.66 -7.18
C TRP A 227 -6.87 -8.21 -7.32
N SER A 228 -6.03 -7.98 -6.33
CA SER A 228 -4.64 -8.41 -6.34
C SER A 228 -4.52 -9.93 -6.38
N LEU A 229 -5.27 -10.65 -5.55
CA LEU A 229 -5.23 -12.11 -5.51
C LEU A 229 -5.80 -12.76 -6.77
N PHE A 230 -6.80 -12.16 -7.42
CA PHE A 230 -7.23 -12.62 -8.74
C PHE A 230 -6.10 -12.51 -9.76
N LEU A 231 -5.39 -11.37 -9.82
CA LEU A 231 -4.26 -11.21 -10.75
C LEU A 231 -3.13 -12.20 -10.43
N ILE A 232 -2.73 -12.31 -9.16
CA ILE A 232 -1.65 -13.19 -8.73
C ILE A 232 -2.01 -14.65 -9.05
N CYS A 233 -3.19 -15.12 -8.61
CA CYS A 233 -3.57 -16.53 -8.76
C CYS A 233 -3.90 -16.90 -10.21
N SER A 234 -4.41 -15.97 -11.03
CA SER A 234 -4.75 -16.24 -12.44
C SER A 234 -3.52 -16.26 -13.36
N THR A 235 -2.44 -15.59 -12.97
CA THR A 235 -1.19 -15.53 -13.75
C THR A 235 -0.14 -16.53 -13.27
N THR A 236 -0.41 -17.25 -12.18
CA THR A 236 0.50 -18.26 -11.62
C THR A 236 0.03 -19.66 -12.01
N PRO A 237 0.92 -20.55 -12.48
CA PRO A 237 0.54 -21.91 -12.89
C PRO A 237 0.06 -22.78 -11.73
N MET A 238 0.58 -22.57 -10.51
CA MET A 238 0.18 -23.28 -9.29
C MET A 238 0.03 -22.29 -8.12
N PRO A 239 -1.15 -21.66 -7.96
CA PRO A 239 -1.38 -20.74 -6.84
C PRO A 239 -1.30 -21.45 -5.49
N SER A 240 -0.69 -20.77 -4.51
CA SER A 240 -0.56 -21.27 -3.14
C SER A 240 -1.95 -21.48 -2.50
N PRO A 241 -2.18 -22.61 -1.80
CA PRO A 241 -3.45 -22.85 -1.11
C PRO A 241 -3.84 -21.75 -0.11
N ILE A 242 -2.85 -21.09 0.50
CA ILE A 242 -3.06 -20.00 1.47
C ILE A 242 -3.67 -18.78 0.76
N LEU A 243 -3.21 -18.48 -0.46
CA LEU A 243 -3.72 -17.36 -1.25
C LEU A 243 -5.13 -17.63 -1.78
N LEU A 244 -5.40 -18.88 -2.17
CA LEU A 244 -6.74 -19.30 -2.60
C LEU A 244 -7.76 -19.23 -1.45
N ASP A 245 -7.42 -19.75 -0.27
CA ASP A 245 -8.25 -19.64 0.94
C ASP A 245 -8.46 -18.18 1.35
N GLY A 246 -7.41 -17.36 1.24
CA GLY A 246 -7.48 -15.93 1.46
C GLY A 246 -8.45 -15.22 0.50
N LEU A 247 -8.36 -15.53 -0.78
CA LEU A 247 -9.25 -14.98 -1.81
C LEU A 247 -10.70 -15.40 -1.58
N GLU A 248 -10.96 -16.67 -1.23
CA GLU A 248 -12.31 -17.17 -0.92
C GLU A 248 -12.93 -16.40 0.24
N LYS A 249 -12.17 -16.17 1.30
CA LYS A 249 -12.61 -15.41 2.48
C LYS A 249 -12.86 -13.94 2.17
N LEU A 250 -12.04 -13.32 1.32
CA LEU A 250 -12.22 -11.92 0.90
C LEU A 250 -13.44 -11.75 -0.03
N VAL A 251 -13.65 -12.68 -0.97
CA VAL A 251 -14.86 -12.73 -1.81
C VAL A 251 -16.11 -12.87 -0.94
N SER A 252 -16.05 -13.75 0.06
CA SER A 252 -17.14 -13.98 1.00
C SER A 252 -17.43 -12.75 1.88
N SER A 253 -16.39 -12.07 2.38
CA SER A 253 -16.56 -10.88 3.23
C SER A 253 -17.15 -9.69 2.48
N LEU A 254 -16.86 -9.55 1.19
CA LEU A 254 -17.44 -8.54 0.31
C LEU A 254 -18.80 -8.94 -0.27
N SER A 255 -19.37 -10.08 0.12
CA SER A 255 -20.65 -10.59 -0.39
C SER A 255 -20.68 -10.72 -1.93
N ILE A 256 -19.54 -11.03 -2.55
CA ILE A 256 -19.46 -11.26 -3.99
C ILE A 256 -19.96 -12.69 -4.28
N THR A 257 -21.22 -12.81 -4.71
CA THR A 257 -21.90 -14.11 -4.85
C THR A 257 -21.81 -14.74 -6.23
N ASN A 258 -21.39 -13.99 -7.26
CA ASN A 258 -21.36 -14.47 -8.64
C ASN A 258 -20.23 -13.80 -9.44
N TRP A 259 -19.90 -14.40 -10.59
CA TRP A 259 -18.84 -13.91 -11.46
C TRP A 259 -19.09 -12.48 -11.95
N SER A 260 -20.33 -12.09 -12.23
CA SER A 260 -20.63 -10.73 -12.72
C SER A 260 -20.22 -9.65 -11.72
N LEU A 261 -20.42 -9.88 -10.42
CA LEU A 261 -20.00 -8.97 -9.36
C LEU A 261 -18.47 -8.99 -9.18
N ALA A 262 -17.85 -10.16 -9.29
CA ALA A 262 -16.39 -10.28 -9.24
C ALA A 262 -15.76 -9.50 -10.41
N GLU A 263 -16.22 -9.74 -11.63
CA GLU A 263 -15.77 -9.07 -12.84
C GLU A 263 -15.95 -7.55 -12.76
N GLN A 264 -17.09 -7.08 -12.27
CA GLN A 264 -17.32 -5.65 -12.04
C GLN A 264 -16.31 -5.07 -11.04
N THR A 265 -15.99 -5.81 -9.97
CA THR A 265 -14.99 -5.40 -8.97
C THR A 265 -13.60 -5.32 -9.61
N LEU A 266 -13.21 -6.35 -10.37
CA LEU A 266 -11.90 -6.40 -11.04
C LEU A 266 -11.72 -5.24 -12.03
N ARG A 267 -12.74 -4.95 -12.85
CA ARG A 267 -12.71 -3.91 -13.89
C ARG A 267 -12.57 -2.47 -13.34
N GLN A 268 -12.86 -2.25 -12.05
CA GLN A 268 -12.65 -0.93 -11.43
C GLN A 268 -11.15 -0.61 -11.27
N TYR A 269 -10.30 -1.62 -11.27
CA TYR A 269 -8.85 -1.50 -11.11
C TYR A 269 -8.13 -1.77 -12.45
N LEU A 270 -6.80 -1.92 -12.41
CA LEU A 270 -6.00 -2.28 -13.58
C LEU A 270 -6.23 -3.75 -13.97
N TYR A 271 -7.32 -4.03 -14.69
CA TYR A 271 -7.65 -5.38 -15.16
C TYR A 271 -7.60 -5.47 -16.69
N PRO A 272 -6.71 -6.31 -17.26
CA PRO A 272 -6.67 -6.52 -18.71
C PRO A 272 -7.81 -7.45 -19.14
N SER A 273 -8.76 -6.91 -19.90
CA SER A 273 -9.97 -7.61 -20.34
C SER A 273 -9.71 -8.80 -21.26
N ASP A 274 -8.61 -8.80 -22.02
CA ASP A 274 -8.53 -9.68 -23.20
C ASP A 274 -7.84 -11.03 -22.92
N SER A 275 -7.00 -11.13 -21.88
CA SER A 275 -6.16 -12.32 -21.64
C SER A 275 -6.26 -12.90 -20.24
N ILE A 276 -6.52 -12.10 -19.21
CA ILE A 276 -6.65 -12.59 -17.84
C ILE A 276 -8.10 -12.99 -17.51
N ASP A 277 -9.09 -12.43 -18.22
CA ASP A 277 -10.53 -12.69 -17.99
C ASP A 277 -10.88 -14.18 -17.98
N ILE A 278 -10.40 -14.92 -18.97
CA ILE A 278 -10.63 -16.36 -19.06
C ILE A 278 -9.96 -17.11 -17.89
N ALA A 279 -8.71 -16.76 -17.56
CA ALA A 279 -7.98 -17.40 -16.47
C ALA A 279 -8.62 -17.12 -15.10
N SER A 280 -9.04 -15.88 -14.85
CA SER A 280 -9.76 -15.50 -13.63
C SER A 280 -11.13 -16.14 -13.53
N LYS A 281 -11.84 -16.31 -14.65
CA LYS A 281 -13.12 -17.02 -14.67
C LYS A 281 -12.96 -18.50 -14.39
N ILE A 282 -11.89 -19.12 -14.92
CA ILE A 282 -11.54 -20.53 -14.61
C ILE A 282 -11.23 -20.65 -13.11
N LEU A 283 -10.42 -19.74 -12.56
CA LEU A 283 -10.11 -19.68 -11.13
C LEU A 283 -11.39 -19.54 -10.30
N TRP A 284 -12.29 -18.63 -10.66
CA TRP A 284 -13.59 -18.46 -10.00
C TRP A 284 -14.40 -19.77 -9.97
N ASN A 285 -14.51 -20.44 -11.11
CA ASN A 285 -15.26 -21.70 -11.22
C ASN A 285 -14.63 -22.83 -10.38
N GLN A 286 -13.31 -22.84 -10.24
CA GLN A 286 -12.60 -23.78 -9.38
C GLN A 286 -12.84 -23.50 -7.89
N MET A 287 -12.90 -22.22 -7.51
CA MET A 287 -13.09 -21.79 -6.13
C MET A 287 -14.55 -21.88 -5.66
N MET A 288 -15.52 -21.67 -6.55
CA MET A 288 -16.94 -21.59 -6.22
C MET A 288 -17.75 -22.73 -6.85
N PRO A 289 -17.56 -24.00 -6.43
CA PRO A 289 -18.08 -25.18 -7.14
C PRO A 289 -19.61 -25.38 -7.12
N ASN A 290 -20.43 -24.36 -6.82
CA ASN A 290 -21.90 -24.48 -6.71
C ASN A 290 -22.68 -23.45 -7.56
N GLN A 291 -22.32 -23.30 -8.83
CA GLN A 291 -23.30 -22.95 -9.85
C GLN A 291 -23.23 -24.02 -10.94
N ALA A 292 -24.34 -24.71 -11.18
CA ALA A 292 -24.44 -25.84 -12.09
C ALA A 292 -23.85 -25.51 -13.46
N ILE A 293 -22.64 -26.00 -13.75
CA ILE A 293 -22.10 -26.03 -15.11
C ILE A 293 -22.15 -27.49 -15.56
N LEU A 294 -23.15 -27.73 -16.41
CA LEU A 294 -23.27 -28.90 -17.26
C LEU A 294 -21.97 -29.12 -18.05
N PHE A 295 -21.44 -30.32 -17.90
CA PHE A 295 -20.59 -31.13 -18.77
C PHE A 295 -19.50 -30.49 -19.65
N GLU A 296 -18.31 -31.08 -19.45
CA GLU A 296 -17.32 -31.46 -20.48
C GLU A 296 -16.71 -30.34 -21.32
N HIS A 297 -15.47 -30.00 -21.00
CA HIS A 297 -14.27 -30.35 -21.80
C HIS A 297 -13.06 -29.67 -21.16
N ASN A 298 -12.32 -30.40 -20.34
CA ASN A 298 -10.86 -30.56 -20.48
C ASN A 298 -10.26 -31.29 -19.28
N ASN A 299 -9.46 -32.29 -19.64
CA ASN A 299 -8.79 -33.21 -18.74
C ASN A 299 -7.75 -32.50 -17.87
N LEU A 300 -8.15 -32.07 -16.67
CA LEU A 300 -7.26 -31.93 -15.53
C LEU A 300 -7.93 -32.55 -14.30
N SER A 301 -8.30 -33.82 -14.46
CA SER A 301 -8.42 -34.72 -13.33
C SER A 301 -7.09 -34.71 -12.57
N ARG A 302 -7.18 -34.64 -11.23
CA ARG A 302 -6.16 -34.89 -10.22
C ARG A 302 -5.50 -33.62 -9.66
N PHE A 303 -6.18 -33.07 -8.65
CA PHE A 303 -5.51 -32.86 -7.37
C PHE A 303 -4.87 -34.19 -6.93
N HIS A 304 -3.69 -34.50 -7.48
CA HIS A 304 -2.73 -35.34 -6.78
C HIS A 304 -2.06 -34.42 -5.77
N VAL A 305 -2.65 -34.41 -4.57
CA VAL A 305 -1.94 -34.15 -3.33
C VAL A 305 -0.86 -35.23 -3.20
N ALA A 306 0.22 -35.06 -3.95
CA ALA A 306 1.47 -35.75 -3.69
C ALA A 306 2.28 -34.79 -2.83
N THR A 307 2.24 -35.05 -1.53
CA THR A 307 3.14 -34.52 -0.52
C THR A 307 4.59 -34.77 -0.95
N PHE A 308 5.19 -33.86 -1.70
CA PHE A 308 6.65 -33.76 -1.84
C PHE A 308 7.14 -32.73 -0.82
N ARG A 309 7.28 -33.16 0.43
CA ARG A 309 8.21 -32.51 1.37
C ARG A 309 9.62 -32.74 0.82
N ARG A 310 10.20 -31.74 0.13
CA ARG A 310 11.65 -31.67 -0.07
C ARG A 310 12.32 -31.71 1.31
N GLY A 311 13.14 -32.73 1.58
CA GLY A 311 14.04 -32.68 2.73
C GLY A 311 14.29 -33.96 3.54
N LYS A 312 14.06 -35.17 3.04
CA LYS A 312 14.67 -36.38 3.64
C LYS A 312 15.25 -37.28 2.56
N GLU A 313 16.55 -37.50 2.63
CA GLU A 313 17.27 -38.52 1.86
C GLU A 313 16.69 -39.91 2.15
N PRO A 314 16.71 -40.83 1.17
CA PRO A 314 16.22 -42.18 1.37
C PRO A 314 17.18 -42.95 2.28
N LEU A 315 16.66 -43.46 3.41
CA LEU A 315 17.34 -44.50 4.18
C LEU A 315 17.29 -45.80 3.36
N VAL A 316 18.49 -46.39 3.20
CA VAL A 316 18.74 -47.72 2.62
C VAL A 316 17.97 -48.80 3.38
#